data_AF-A0A7V2QIU3-F1
#
_entry.id   AF-A0A7V2QIU3-F1
#
_cell.length_a   1.000
_cell.length_b   1.000
_cell.length_c   1.000
_cell.angle_alpha   90.00
_cell.angle_beta   90.00
_cell.angle_gamma   90.00
#
_symmetry.space_group_name_H-M   'P 1'
#
loop_
_entity.id
_entity.type
_entity.pdbx_description
1 polymer ?
#
loop_
_entity_poly.entity_id
_entity_poly.type
_entity_poly.pdbx_seq_one_letter_code
_entity_poly.pdbx_strand_id
1 'polypeptide(L)' 'PHLARLPRERLYPLWCETLHVLAARTRRDLLADLRALSPLIAALGGKEAIEETFHAIRDVGHWWP' A
#
# COMPACT_ATOMS: atom_id res chain seq x y z
N PRO A 1 -13.77 -0.77 -0.64
CA PRO A 1 -14.35 -1.86 -1.47
C PRO A 1 -14.60 -1.50 -2.95
N HIS A 2 -14.95 -0.25 -3.29
CA HIS A 2 -15.29 0.14 -4.68
C HIS A 2 -14.09 0.53 -5.55
N LEU A 3 -13.06 1.14 -4.98
CA LEU A 3 -11.86 1.58 -5.72
C LEU A 3 -11.07 0.42 -6.35
N ALA A 4 -10.95 -0.71 -5.65
CA ALA A 4 -10.22 -1.90 -6.14
C ALA A 4 -10.87 -2.56 -7.37
N ARG A 5 -12.05 -2.09 -7.81
CA ARG A 5 -12.75 -2.56 -9.02
C ARG A 5 -12.50 -1.68 -10.24
N LEU A 6 -11.80 -0.55 -10.08
CA LEU A 6 -11.46 0.31 -11.21
C LEU A 6 -10.43 -0.36 -12.12
N PRO A 7 -10.43 -0.03 -13.43
CA PRO A 7 -9.36 -0.46 -14.33
C PRO A 7 -8.00 -0.04 -13.80
N ARG A 8 -6.99 -0.90 -14.01
CA ARG A 8 -5.62 -0.68 -13.52
C ARG A 8 -5.05 0.66 -13.98
N GLU A 9 -5.38 1.11 -15.20
CA GLU A 9 -4.88 2.39 -15.73
C GLU A 9 -5.37 3.61 -14.94
N ARG A 10 -6.55 3.52 -14.31
CA ARG A 10 -7.08 4.58 -13.43
C ARG A 10 -6.64 4.39 -11.98
N LEU A 11 -6.46 3.14 -11.58
CA LEU A 11 -6.15 2.78 -10.22
C LEU A 11 -4.69 3.09 -9.86
N TYR A 12 -3.77 2.91 -10.82
CA TYR A 12 -2.34 3.13 -10.59
C TYR A 12 -1.97 4.60 -10.32
N PRO A 13 -2.45 5.60 -11.09
CA PRO A 13 -2.19 7.01 -10.76
C PRO A 13 -2.74 7.41 -9.38
N LEU A 14 -3.96 6.96 -9.06
CA LEU A 14 -4.58 7.22 -7.76
C LEU A 14 -3.77 6.59 -6.61
N TRP A 15 -3.22 5.39 -6.84
CA TRP A 15 -2.33 4.75 -5.89
C TRP A 15 -1.05 5.56 -5.66
N CYS A 16 -0.42 6.08 -6.71
CA CYS A 16 0.76 6.95 -6.58
C CYS A 16 0.46 8.22 -5.76
N GLU A 17 -0.67 8.89 -6.03
CA GLU A 17 -1.12 10.05 -5.24
C GLU A 17 -1.38 9.68 -3.78
N THR A 18 -2.04 8.53 -3.56
CA THR A 18 -2.32 8.01 -2.21
C THR A 18 -1.02 7.77 -1.44
N LEU A 19 -0.02 7.13 -2.06
CA LEU A 19 1.29 6.88 -1.44
C LEU A 19 1.98 8.18 -1.02
N HIS A 20 1.88 9.26 -1.81
CA HIS A 20 2.45 10.55 -1.44
C HIS A 20 1.81 11.12 -0.17
N VAL A 21 0.48 11.01 -0.04
CA VAL A 21 -0.24 11.43 1.17
C VAL A 21 0.12 10.55 2.38
N LEU A 22 0.18 9.23 2.18
CA LEU A 22 0.50 8.28 3.24
C LEU A 22 1.94 8.43 3.77
N ALA A 23 2.88 8.82 2.92
CA ALA A 23 4.28 9.02 3.29
C ALA A 23 4.48 10.14 4.34
N ALA A 24 3.54 11.09 4.44
CA ALA A 24 3.58 12.17 5.42
C ALA A 24 2.97 11.76 6.79
N ARG A 25 2.37 10.57 6.90
CA ARG A 25 1.71 10.12 8.14
C ARG A 25 2.70 9.48 9.11
N THR A 26 2.27 9.35 10.37
CA THR A 26 3.06 8.61 11.37
C THR A 26 3.18 7.14 10.94
N ARG A 27 4.27 6.46 11.37
CA ARG A 27 4.48 5.02 11.09
C ARG A 27 3.26 4.17 11.48
N ARG A 28 2.65 4.44 12.65
CA ARG A 28 1.48 3.71 13.12
C ARG A 28 0.29 3.87 12.18
N ASP A 29 0.02 5.09 11.75
CA ASP A 29 -1.12 5.39 10.87
C ASP A 29 -0.88 4.83 9.46
N LEU A 30 0.34 4.97 8.93
CA LEU A 30 0.74 4.37 7.66
C LEU A 30 0.52 2.85 7.64
N LEU A 31 0.93 2.14 8.70
CA LEU A 31 0.74 0.69 8.77
C LEU A 31 -0.74 0.29 8.86
N ALA A 32 -1.56 1.07 9.58
CA ALA A 32 -3.00 0.86 9.62
C ALA A 32 -3.65 1.10 8.25
N ASP A 33 -3.21 2.14 7.53
CA ASP A 33 -3.69 2.46 6.19
C ASP A 33 -3.30 1.38 5.18
N LEU A 34 -2.04 0.90 5.18
CA LEU A 34 -1.59 -0.18 4.30
C LEU A 34 -2.37 -1.48 4.52
N ARG A 35 -2.73 -1.78 5.77
CA ARG A 35 -3.64 -2.90 6.08
C ARG A 35 -5.03 -2.69 5.48
N ALA A 36 -5.60 -1.49 5.63
CA ALA A 36 -6.91 -1.16 5.05
C ALA A 36 -6.90 -1.16 3.51
N LEU A 37 -5.77 -0.82 2.90
CA LEU A 37 -5.56 -0.76 1.46
C LEU A 37 -5.05 -2.08 0.85
N SER A 38 -4.93 -3.16 1.63
CA SER A 38 -4.54 -4.48 1.10
C SER A 38 -5.35 -4.94 -0.12
N PRO A 39 -6.68 -4.71 -0.22
CA PRO A 39 -7.44 -5.04 -1.43
C PRO A 39 -7.02 -4.22 -2.66
N LEU A 40 -6.53 -2.99 -2.47
CA LEU A 40 -6.04 -2.12 -3.54
C LEU A 40 -4.66 -2.59 -4.02
N ILE A 41 -3.79 -2.96 -3.10
CA ILE A 41 -2.48 -3.57 -3.39
C ILE A 41 -2.67 -4.86 -4.21
N ALA A 42 -3.61 -5.72 -3.78
CA ALA A 42 -3.97 -6.94 -4.50
C ALA A 42 -4.50 -6.67 -5.92
N ALA A 43 -5.35 -5.65 -6.08
CA ALA A 43 -5.90 -5.28 -7.39
C ALA A 43 -4.82 -4.77 -8.37
N LEU A 44 -3.74 -4.17 -7.86
CA LEU A 44 -2.66 -3.61 -8.68
C LEU A 44 -1.57 -4.62 -9.05
N GLY A 45 -1.29 -5.57 -8.17
CA GLY A 45 -0.14 -6.48 -8.32
C GLY A 45 -0.32 -7.89 -7.75
N GLY A 46 -1.56 -8.32 -7.47
CA GLY A 46 -1.83 -9.68 -7.02
C GLY A 46 -1.45 -9.97 -5.56
N LYS A 47 -1.39 -11.25 -5.22
CA LYS A 47 -1.03 -11.71 -3.87
C LYS A 47 0.43 -11.40 -3.55
N GLU A 48 1.28 -11.52 -4.56
CA GLU A 48 2.70 -11.25 -4.53
C GLU A 48 2.98 -9.81 -4.08
N ALA A 49 2.21 -8.84 -4.57
CA ALA A 49 2.36 -7.44 -4.14
C ALA A 49 2.05 -7.24 -2.64
N ILE A 50 1.14 -8.01 -2.05
CA ILE A 50 0.89 -7.96 -0.60
C ILE A 50 2.09 -8.53 0.16
N GLU A 51 2.62 -9.67 -0.30
CA GLU A 51 3.77 -10.34 0.33
C GLU A 51 5.02 -9.45 0.28
N GLU A 52 5.32 -8.87 -0.87
CA GLU A 52 6.44 -7.92 -1.03
C GLU A 52 6.24 -6.66 -0.19
N THR A 53 5.02 -6.13 -0.08
CA THR A 53 4.74 -4.99 0.81
C THR A 53 5.01 -5.35 2.28
N PHE A 54 4.59 -6.54 2.71
CA PHE A 54 4.86 -7.03 4.06
C PHE A 54 6.35 -7.17 4.33
N HIS A 55 7.10 -7.75 3.38
CA HIS A 55 8.55 -7.88 3.48
C HIS A 55 9.23 -6.50 3.55
N ALA A 56 8.87 -5.56 2.68
CA ALA A 56 9.40 -4.20 2.71
C ALA A 56 9.14 -3.49 4.05
N ILE A 57 7.94 -3.63 4.62
CA ILE A 57 7.63 -3.07 5.95
C ILE A 57 8.55 -3.64 7.03
N ARG A 58 8.75 -4.96 7.03
CA ARG A 58 9.60 -5.64 8.00
C ARG A 58 11.06 -5.22 7.83
N ASP A 59 11.54 -5.17 6.60
CA ASP A 59 12.92 -4.86 6.28
C ASP A 59 13.25 -3.42 6.71
N VAL A 60 12.44 -2.43 6.33
CA VAL A 60 12.60 -1.05 6.82
C VAL A 60 12.45 -0.98 8.34
N GLY A 61 11.51 -1.74 8.90
CA GLY A 61 11.26 -1.79 10.33
C GLY A 61 12.41 -2.36 11.17
N HIS A 62 13.26 -3.21 10.59
CA HIS A 62 14.46 -3.74 11.23
C HIS A 62 15.68 -2.81 11.11
N TRP A 63 15.71 -1.95 10.09
CA TRP A 63 16.84 -1.03 9.85
C TRP A 63 16.81 0.23 10.71
N TRP A 64 15.62 0.65 11.18
CA TRP A 64 15.48 1.76 12.10
C TRP A 64 15.37 1.23 13.56
N PRO A 65 16.16 1.77 14.50
CA PRO A 65 16.12 1.37 15.91
C PRO A 65 14.79 1.69 16.61
#